data_AF-D6PQW4-F1
#
_entry.id   AF-D6PQW4-F1
#
_cell.length_a   1.000
_cell.length_b   1.000
_cell.length_c   1.000
_cell.angle_alpha   90.00
_cell.angle_beta   90.00
_cell.angle_gamma   90.00
#
_symmetry.space_group_name_H-M   'P 1'
#
loop_
_entity.id
_entity.type
_entity.pdbx_description
1 polymer ?
#
loop_
_entity_poly.entity_id
_entity_poly.type
_entity_poly.pdbx_seq_one_letter_code
_entity_poly.pdbx_strand_id
1 'polypeptide(L)'
;KLMGVAKDNSELNKVVSNLPKFLVHKAPEKAEPRGFAVEAILEIVKAMEVEDQSDFVDFLMKMCQGKSNYRILAVDLIPLLISSLGNPLGVIGSEDRSTDPWGLSCLDALLKRCSDTNALIRARALSNLAQVVGFLSGDSRSRSILKQALGFNGETSEGKGVVTDLLKKRCVDEKAAVRRAALLLVTKLTSLM
;
A
#
# COMPACT_ATOMS: atom_id res chain seq x y z
N LYS A 1 -13.58 23.02 -9.15
CA LYS A 1 -14.20 22.09 -8.18
C LYS A 1 -15.04 21.06 -8.94
N LEU A 2 -14.42 20.01 -9.52
CA LEU A 2 -15.15 18.95 -10.23
C LEU A 2 -15.93 18.07 -9.24
N MET A 3 -15.29 17.68 -8.13
CA MET A 3 -15.93 16.90 -7.07
C MET A 3 -17.12 17.62 -6.42
N GLY A 4 -17.02 18.94 -6.22
CA GLY A 4 -18.14 19.72 -5.69
C GLY A 4 -19.36 19.73 -6.60
N VAL A 5 -19.17 19.61 -7.93
CA VAL A 5 -20.26 19.52 -8.90
C VAL A 5 -20.74 18.07 -9.06
N ALA A 6 -19.86 17.09 -8.86
CA ALA A 6 -20.18 15.67 -8.96
C ALA A 6 -21.04 15.17 -7.79
N LYS A 7 -20.94 15.76 -6.59
CA LYS A 7 -21.75 15.36 -5.42
C LYS A 7 -23.25 15.39 -5.69
N ASP A 8 -23.71 16.41 -6.40
CA ASP A 8 -25.12 16.61 -6.71
C ASP A 8 -25.55 15.95 -8.03
N ASN A 9 -24.63 15.26 -8.71
CA ASN A 9 -24.88 14.60 -10.00
C ASN A 9 -24.32 13.17 -10.00
N SER A 10 -25.23 12.20 -9.85
CA SER A 10 -24.88 10.78 -9.72
C SER A 10 -24.14 10.19 -10.93
N GLU A 11 -24.38 10.69 -12.14
CA GLU A 11 -23.66 10.27 -13.34
C GLU A 11 -22.23 10.80 -13.35
N LEU A 12 -22.05 12.09 -13.02
CA LEU A 12 -20.73 12.69 -12.86
C LEU A 12 -19.94 12.01 -11.73
N ASN A 13 -20.58 11.69 -10.60
CA ASN A 13 -19.92 10.98 -9.51
C ASN A 13 -19.36 9.63 -9.98
N LYS A 14 -20.18 8.83 -10.68
CA LYS A 14 -19.75 7.55 -11.27
C LYS A 14 -18.56 7.70 -12.22
N VAL A 15 -18.53 8.77 -13.03
CA VAL A 15 -17.39 9.01 -13.94
C VAL A 15 -16.14 9.31 -13.13
N VAL A 16 -16.24 10.18 -12.12
CA VAL A 16 -15.08 10.56 -11.32
C VAL A 16 -14.55 9.39 -10.49
N SER A 17 -15.43 8.57 -9.90
CA SER A 17 -15.00 7.41 -9.11
C SER A 17 -14.39 6.28 -9.94
N ASN A 18 -14.72 6.19 -11.23
CA ASN A 18 -14.11 5.23 -12.16
C ASN A 18 -12.86 5.76 -12.87
N LEU A 19 -12.65 7.08 -12.91
CA LEU A 19 -11.47 7.68 -13.54
C LEU A 19 -10.13 7.13 -12.99
N PRO A 20 -9.89 7.03 -11.67
CA PRO A 20 -8.62 6.48 -11.18
C PRO A 20 -8.46 5.00 -11.55
N LYS A 21 -9.55 4.22 -11.58
CA LYS A 21 -9.55 2.83 -12.05
C LYS A 21 -9.18 2.75 -13.53
N PHE A 22 -9.69 3.65 -14.37
CA PHE A 22 -9.32 3.75 -15.78
C PHE A 22 -7.84 4.12 -15.94
N LEU A 23 -7.34 5.10 -15.20
CA LEU A 23 -5.95 5.52 -15.24
C LEU A 23 -4.99 4.40 -14.83
N VAL A 24 -5.36 3.56 -13.86
CA VAL A 24 -4.59 2.35 -13.52
C VAL A 24 -4.39 1.43 -14.72
N HIS A 25 -5.41 1.25 -15.56
CA HIS A 25 -5.31 0.42 -16.77
C HIS A 25 -4.51 1.08 -17.90
N LYS A 26 -4.33 2.40 -17.85
CA LYS A 26 -3.62 3.18 -18.89
C LYS A 26 -2.25 3.66 -18.45
N ALA A 27 -1.86 3.39 -17.19
CA ALA A 27 -0.61 3.84 -16.64
C ALA A 27 0.58 3.32 -17.47
N PRO A 28 1.56 4.18 -17.80
CA PRO A 28 2.75 3.75 -18.54
C PRO A 28 3.59 2.74 -17.77
N GLU A 29 4.35 1.90 -18.50
CA GLU A 29 5.27 0.92 -17.89
C GLU A 29 6.64 1.52 -17.53
N LYS A 30 7.01 2.66 -18.14
CA LYS A 30 8.27 3.35 -17.84
C LYS A 30 8.19 3.99 -16.46
N ALA A 31 9.27 3.91 -15.68
CA ALA A 31 9.27 4.26 -14.26
C ALA A 31 8.85 5.71 -13.98
N GLU A 32 9.43 6.69 -14.68
CA GLU A 32 9.14 8.10 -14.47
C GLU A 32 7.71 8.47 -14.93
N PRO A 33 7.25 8.14 -16.15
CA PRO A 33 5.85 8.37 -16.54
C PRO A 33 4.83 7.63 -15.67
N ARG A 34 5.18 6.45 -15.15
CA ARG A 34 4.35 5.74 -14.16
C ARG A 34 4.24 6.54 -12.87
N GLY A 35 5.33 7.15 -12.41
CA GLY A 35 5.33 8.04 -11.24
C GLY A 35 4.29 9.16 -11.37
N PHE A 36 4.26 9.85 -12.52
CA PHE A 36 3.24 10.88 -12.77
C PHE A 36 1.81 10.31 -12.77
N ALA A 37 1.60 9.10 -13.32
CA ALA A 37 0.29 8.45 -13.27
C ALA A 37 -0.13 8.12 -11.83
N VAL A 38 0.80 7.64 -11.00
CA VAL A 38 0.58 7.35 -9.57
C VAL A 38 0.16 8.61 -8.80
N GLU A 39 0.86 9.72 -9.01
CA GLU A 39 0.52 11.01 -8.39
C GLU A 39 -0.85 11.53 -8.83
N ALA A 40 -1.14 11.49 -10.14
CA ALA A 40 -2.43 11.92 -10.66
C ALA A 40 -3.60 11.08 -10.11
N ILE A 41 -3.42 9.75 -10.04
CA ILE A 41 -4.40 8.83 -9.45
C ILE A 41 -4.65 9.20 -7.98
N LEU A 42 -3.58 9.42 -7.20
CA LEU A 42 -3.70 9.77 -5.79
C LEU A 42 -4.51 11.05 -5.57
N GLU A 43 -4.23 12.11 -6.34
CA GLU A 43 -4.94 13.38 -6.18
C GLU A 43 -6.43 13.28 -6.50
N ILE A 44 -6.81 12.42 -7.47
CA ILE A 44 -8.21 12.14 -7.75
C ILE A 44 -8.84 11.38 -6.57
N VAL A 45 -8.18 10.33 -6.08
CA VAL A 45 -8.69 9.50 -4.97
C VAL A 45 -8.87 10.31 -3.69
N LYS A 46 -7.93 11.19 -3.35
CA LYS A 46 -8.05 12.10 -2.19
C LYS A 46 -9.25 13.02 -2.26
N ALA A 47 -9.73 13.33 -3.46
CA ALA A 47 -10.87 14.21 -3.67
C ALA A 47 -12.23 13.48 -3.63
N MET A 48 -12.22 12.14 -3.72
CA MET A 48 -13.41 11.28 -3.72
C MET A 48 -14.01 11.13 -2.31
N GLU A 49 -15.27 10.68 -2.24
CA GLU A 49 -15.94 10.33 -0.98
C GLU A 49 -15.36 9.05 -0.37
N VAL A 50 -15.58 8.82 0.93
CA VAL A 50 -14.90 7.75 1.69
C VAL A 50 -15.27 6.36 1.16
N GLU A 51 -16.52 6.20 0.74
CA GLU A 51 -17.06 4.99 0.14
C GLU A 51 -16.33 4.69 -1.18
N ASP A 52 -16.19 5.69 -2.04
CA ASP A 52 -15.49 5.55 -3.31
C ASP A 52 -13.97 5.34 -3.14
N GLN A 53 -13.37 5.95 -2.11
CA GLN A 53 -11.97 5.70 -1.73
C GLN A 53 -11.78 4.23 -1.33
N SER A 54 -12.69 3.69 -0.52
CA SER A 54 -12.67 2.29 -0.08
C SER A 54 -12.82 1.33 -1.27
N ASP A 55 -13.77 1.61 -2.15
CA ASP A 55 -13.96 0.88 -3.42
C ASP A 55 -12.72 0.90 -4.31
N PHE A 56 -11.97 2.01 -4.31
CA PHE A 56 -10.71 2.10 -5.04
C PHE A 56 -9.62 1.25 -4.40
N VAL A 57 -9.52 1.21 -3.07
CA VAL A 57 -8.56 0.35 -2.36
C VAL A 57 -8.85 -1.13 -2.65
N ASP A 58 -10.11 -1.55 -2.64
CA ASP A 58 -10.51 -2.92 -2.99
C ASP A 58 -10.16 -3.29 -4.43
N PHE A 59 -10.41 -2.36 -5.35
CA PHE A 59 -9.96 -2.50 -6.74
C PHE A 59 -8.43 -2.65 -6.82
N LEU A 60 -7.67 -1.85 -6.06
CA LEU A 60 -6.22 -1.90 -6.03
C LEU A 60 -5.71 -3.25 -5.49
N MET A 61 -6.39 -3.85 -4.52
CA MET A 61 -6.05 -5.17 -4.00
C MET A 61 -6.21 -6.26 -5.07
N LYS A 62 -7.22 -6.14 -5.96
CA LYS A 62 -7.34 -7.01 -7.13
C LYS A 62 -6.17 -6.80 -8.10
N MET A 63 -5.77 -5.55 -8.33
CA MET A 63 -4.63 -5.22 -9.19
C MET A 63 -3.29 -5.75 -8.65
N CYS A 64 -3.13 -5.81 -7.33
CA CYS A 64 -1.97 -6.43 -6.69
C CYS A 64 -1.79 -7.91 -7.03
N GLN A 65 -2.83 -8.59 -7.54
CA GLN A 65 -2.79 -10.01 -7.91
C GLN A 65 -2.77 -10.24 -9.44
N GLY A 66 -2.88 -9.18 -10.23
CA GLY A 66 -3.00 -9.26 -11.69
C GLY A 66 -1.66 -9.34 -12.43
N LYS A 67 -1.64 -8.75 -13.64
CA LYS A 67 -0.46 -8.68 -14.51
C LYS A 67 0.68 -7.89 -13.87
N SER A 68 1.92 -8.14 -14.28
CA SER A 68 3.12 -7.48 -13.74
C SER A 68 3.05 -5.94 -13.73
N ASN A 69 2.53 -5.34 -14.79
CA ASN A 69 2.34 -3.89 -14.91
C ASN A 69 1.29 -3.34 -13.92
N TYR A 70 0.25 -4.11 -13.60
CA TYR A 70 -0.72 -3.74 -12.56
C TYR A 70 -0.13 -3.89 -11.17
N ARG A 71 0.59 -4.99 -10.93
CA ARG A 71 1.24 -5.26 -9.64
C ARG A 71 2.26 -4.19 -9.26
N ILE A 72 3.11 -3.76 -10.21
CA ILE A 72 4.11 -2.71 -9.95
C ILE A 72 3.44 -1.37 -9.63
N LEU A 73 2.40 -0.98 -10.39
CA LEU A 73 1.66 0.24 -10.14
C LEU A 73 0.96 0.21 -8.79
N ALA A 74 0.32 -0.91 -8.45
CA ALA A 74 -0.38 -1.05 -7.19
C ALA A 74 0.58 -0.96 -5.99
N VAL A 75 1.74 -1.61 -6.08
CA VAL A 75 2.82 -1.48 -5.10
C VAL A 75 3.27 -0.02 -4.96
N ASP A 76 3.36 0.73 -6.05
CA ASP A 76 3.75 2.15 -6.05
C ASP A 76 2.67 3.08 -5.45
N LEU A 77 1.38 2.73 -5.55
CA LEU A 77 0.27 3.51 -4.98
C LEU A 77 0.09 3.32 -3.46
N ILE A 78 0.35 2.10 -2.94
CA ILE A 78 0.04 1.76 -1.54
C ILE A 78 0.61 2.75 -0.50
N PRO A 79 1.91 3.12 -0.52
CA PRO A 79 2.46 4.03 0.50
C PRO A 79 1.81 5.41 0.48
N LEU A 80 1.44 5.88 -0.71
CA LEU A 80 0.79 7.18 -0.89
C LEU A 80 -0.63 7.17 -0.36
N LEU A 81 -1.38 6.09 -0.59
CA LEU A 81 -2.71 5.92 -0.03
C LEU A 81 -2.64 5.87 1.50
N ILE A 82 -1.76 5.04 2.07
CA ILE A 82 -1.59 4.90 3.54
C ILE A 82 -1.24 6.23 4.20
N SER A 83 -0.42 7.06 3.55
CA SER A 83 0.01 8.35 4.09
C SER A 83 -0.96 9.50 3.83
N SER A 84 -1.84 9.38 2.84
CA SER A 84 -2.73 10.48 2.40
C SER A 84 -4.19 10.29 2.78
N LEU A 85 -4.65 9.05 2.91
CA LEU A 85 -6.03 8.73 3.29
C LEU A 85 -6.15 8.57 4.80
N GLY A 86 -7.33 8.89 5.33
CA GLY A 86 -7.59 8.85 6.76
C GLY A 86 -7.63 7.42 7.32
N ASN A 87 -7.14 7.27 8.55
CA ASN A 87 -7.36 6.11 9.42
C ASN A 87 -7.03 4.72 8.79
N PRO A 88 -5.85 4.50 8.18
CA PRO A 88 -5.52 3.22 7.51
C PRO A 88 -5.55 1.99 8.44
N LEU A 89 -5.42 2.19 9.75
CA LEU A 89 -5.36 1.13 10.76
C LEU A 89 -6.62 1.06 11.66
N GLY A 90 -7.66 1.86 11.40
CA GLY A 90 -8.89 1.82 12.22
C GLY A 90 -8.69 2.29 13.68
N VAL A 91 -7.74 3.18 13.94
CA VAL A 91 -7.27 3.55 15.30
C VAL A 91 -8.04 4.71 15.93
N ILE A 92 -8.76 5.54 15.15
CA ILE A 92 -9.40 6.77 15.67
C ILE A 92 -10.74 6.47 16.36
N GLY A 93 -10.93 7.05 17.56
CA GLY A 93 -12.12 6.93 18.41
C GLY A 93 -13.35 7.71 17.95
N SER A 94 -13.81 7.49 16.73
CA SER A 94 -15.19 7.81 16.35
C SER A 94 -16.11 6.66 16.77
N GLU A 95 -17.29 7.00 17.29
CA GLU A 95 -18.36 6.05 17.67
C GLU A 95 -18.86 5.17 16.51
N ASP A 96 -18.36 5.41 15.30
CA ASP A 96 -18.51 4.54 14.14
C ASP A 96 -17.64 3.29 14.27
N ARG A 97 -18.21 2.31 14.98
CA ARG A 97 -17.83 0.92 14.87
C ARG A 97 -18.09 0.46 13.42
N SER A 98 -17.04 0.17 12.64
CA SER A 98 -17.00 -0.92 11.63
C SER A 98 -16.15 -0.70 10.37
N THR A 99 -15.32 0.35 10.22
CA THR A 99 -14.43 0.38 9.03
C THR A 99 -13.27 -0.59 9.20
N ASP A 100 -13.30 -1.70 8.46
CA ASP A 100 -12.22 -2.66 8.37
C ASP A 100 -10.90 -1.92 8.06
N PRO A 101 -9.78 -2.28 8.73
CA PRO A 101 -8.51 -1.59 8.57
C PRO A 101 -7.89 -1.91 7.20
N TRP A 102 -8.32 -1.19 6.17
CA TRP A 102 -7.91 -1.38 4.78
C TRP A 102 -6.38 -1.32 4.59
N GLY A 103 -5.68 -0.57 5.45
CA GLY A 103 -4.23 -0.48 5.45
C GLY A 103 -3.53 -1.80 5.80
N LEU A 104 -4.18 -2.70 6.57
CA LEU A 104 -3.64 -4.04 6.82
C LEU A 104 -3.65 -4.91 5.56
N SER A 105 -4.71 -4.82 4.75
CA SER A 105 -4.77 -5.49 3.44
C SER A 105 -3.67 -4.98 2.51
N CYS A 106 -3.40 -3.67 2.52
CA CYS A 106 -2.29 -3.08 1.79
C CYS A 106 -0.92 -3.57 2.27
N LEU A 107 -0.72 -3.70 3.59
CA LEU A 107 0.51 -4.25 4.18
C LEU A 107 0.74 -5.70 3.77
N ASP A 108 -0.29 -6.55 3.87
CA ASP A 108 -0.23 -7.94 3.43
C ASP A 108 0.07 -8.04 1.93
N ALA A 109 -0.55 -7.19 1.10
CA ALA A 109 -0.26 -7.11 -0.33
C ALA A 109 1.23 -6.77 -0.58
N LEU A 110 1.80 -5.78 0.11
CA LEU A 110 3.23 -5.44 0.01
C LEU A 110 4.12 -6.62 0.43
N LEU A 111 3.83 -7.27 1.57
CA LEU A 111 4.58 -8.43 2.05
C LEU A 111 4.57 -9.57 1.02
N LYS A 112 3.40 -9.89 0.46
CA LYS A 112 3.27 -10.89 -0.62
C LYS A 112 4.08 -10.51 -1.86
N ARG A 113 4.09 -9.23 -2.26
CA ARG A 113 4.87 -8.75 -3.43
C ARG A 113 6.38 -8.67 -3.17
N CYS A 114 6.84 -8.70 -1.93
CA CYS A 114 8.28 -8.87 -1.65
C CYS A 114 8.81 -10.24 -2.12
N SER A 115 7.92 -11.22 -2.34
CA SER A 115 8.23 -12.55 -2.92
C SER A 115 7.76 -12.70 -4.37
N ASP A 116 7.55 -11.60 -5.09
CA ASP A 116 7.12 -11.62 -6.50
C ASP A 116 8.13 -12.34 -7.42
N THR A 117 7.63 -12.96 -8.49
CA THR A 117 8.46 -13.56 -9.54
C THR A 117 9.32 -12.51 -10.24
N ASN A 118 8.81 -11.28 -10.40
CA ASN A 118 9.56 -10.18 -10.99
C ASN A 118 10.41 -9.44 -9.94
N ALA A 119 11.73 -9.41 -10.17
CA ALA A 119 12.68 -8.77 -9.25
C ALA A 119 12.48 -7.26 -9.07
N LEU A 120 12.00 -6.56 -10.11
CA LEU A 120 11.66 -5.14 -10.00
C LEU A 120 10.52 -4.92 -9.00
N ILE A 121 9.49 -5.76 -9.07
CA ILE A 121 8.34 -5.71 -8.14
C ILE A 121 8.81 -6.02 -6.73
N ARG A 122 9.66 -7.04 -6.53
CA ARG A 122 10.23 -7.34 -5.21
C ARG A 122 10.96 -6.13 -4.61
N ALA A 123 11.84 -5.50 -5.39
CA ALA A 123 12.63 -4.35 -4.93
C ALA A 123 11.72 -3.15 -4.57
N ARG A 124 10.70 -2.88 -5.38
CA ARG A 124 9.72 -1.81 -5.10
C ARG A 124 8.87 -2.14 -3.88
N ALA A 125 8.38 -3.37 -3.75
CA ALA A 125 7.59 -3.78 -2.60
C ALA A 125 8.35 -3.63 -1.28
N LEU A 126 9.63 -4.04 -1.24
CA LEU A 126 10.49 -3.85 -0.06
C LEU A 126 10.73 -2.37 0.26
N SER A 127 11.01 -1.55 -0.75
CA SER A 127 11.25 -0.11 -0.58
C SER A 127 9.99 0.61 -0.08
N ASN A 128 8.84 0.26 -0.64
CA ASN A 128 7.55 0.84 -0.31
C ASN A 128 7.05 0.35 1.06
N LEU A 129 7.33 -0.90 1.43
CA LEU A 129 7.11 -1.39 2.79
C LEU A 129 7.97 -0.62 3.81
N ALA A 130 9.22 -0.30 3.48
CA ALA A 130 10.07 0.51 4.35
C ALA A 130 9.50 1.93 4.56
N GLN A 131 8.92 2.53 3.53
CA GLN A 131 8.21 3.81 3.64
C GLN A 131 6.99 3.71 4.57
N VAL A 132 6.15 2.70 4.37
CA VAL A 132 4.96 2.46 5.20
C VAL A 132 5.32 2.22 6.66
N VAL A 133 6.35 1.40 6.93
CA VAL A 133 6.88 1.19 8.29
C VAL A 133 7.33 2.51 8.89
N GLY A 134 8.09 3.31 8.15
CA GLY A 134 8.54 4.63 8.60
C GLY A 134 7.37 5.53 9.00
N PHE A 135 6.32 5.60 8.18
CA PHE A 135 5.13 6.41 8.43
C PHE A 135 4.33 5.92 9.65
N LEU A 136 3.97 4.64 9.68
CA LEU A 136 3.12 4.07 10.74
C LEU A 136 3.85 3.90 12.08
N SER A 137 5.18 3.94 12.10
CA SER A 137 5.95 3.82 13.33
C SER A 137 5.99 5.07 14.21
N GLY A 138 5.44 6.21 13.76
CA GLY A 138 5.43 7.45 14.55
C GLY A 138 4.55 7.37 15.80
N ASP A 139 3.40 6.70 15.70
CA ASP A 139 2.40 6.58 16.76
C ASP A 139 2.52 5.25 17.53
N SER A 140 2.32 5.27 18.86
CA SER A 140 2.52 4.09 19.71
C SER A 140 1.52 2.98 19.44
N ARG A 141 0.27 3.32 19.15
CA ARG A 141 -0.79 2.34 18.85
C ARG A 141 -0.60 1.74 17.46
N SER A 142 -0.31 2.59 16.48
CA SER A 142 0.04 2.19 15.12
C SER A 142 1.28 1.28 15.09
N ARG A 143 2.32 1.59 15.89
CA ARG A 143 3.48 0.70 16.11
C ARG A 143 3.07 -0.67 16.60
N SER A 144 2.15 -0.77 17.57
CA SER A 144 1.72 -2.07 18.10
C SER A 144 1.03 -2.93 17.05
N ILE A 145 0.10 -2.33 16.28
CA ILE A 145 -0.60 -3.00 15.19
C ILE A 145 0.40 -3.44 14.10
N LEU A 146 1.33 -2.55 13.74
CA LEU A 146 2.37 -2.85 12.77
C LEU A 146 3.29 -4.00 13.23
N LYS A 147 3.69 -4.02 14.51
CA LYS A 147 4.46 -5.14 15.08
C LYS A 147 3.74 -6.47 14.93
N GLN A 148 2.43 -6.49 15.19
CA GLN A 148 1.60 -7.68 15.02
C GLN A 148 1.54 -8.09 13.54
N ALA A 149 1.22 -7.17 12.63
CA ALA A 149 1.09 -7.44 11.21
C ALA A 149 2.41 -7.95 10.57
N LEU A 150 3.55 -7.50 11.08
CA LEU A 150 4.88 -7.93 10.62
C LEU A 150 5.41 -9.19 11.32
N GLY A 151 4.65 -9.74 12.27
CA GLY A 151 4.97 -11.00 12.94
C GLY A 151 5.99 -10.89 14.07
N PHE A 152 6.16 -9.70 14.69
CA PHE A 152 7.02 -9.50 15.87
C PHE A 152 6.36 -9.98 17.18
N ASN A 153 5.03 -9.86 17.29
CA ASN A 153 4.27 -10.13 18.51
C ASN A 153 3.47 -11.46 18.47
N GLY A 154 3.86 -12.42 17.62
CA GLY A 154 3.15 -13.70 17.50
C GLY A 154 3.33 -14.59 18.72
N GLU A 155 2.30 -14.72 19.55
CA GLU A 155 2.20 -15.72 20.64
C GLU A 155 1.88 -17.12 20.10
N THR A 156 1.23 -17.21 18.94
CA THR A 156 0.96 -18.46 18.22
C THR A 156 1.94 -18.63 17.05
N SER A 157 2.24 -19.88 16.69
CA SER A 157 3.24 -20.25 15.66
C SER A 157 2.89 -19.80 14.24
N GLU A 158 1.64 -19.42 13.98
CA GLU A 158 1.20 -18.94 12.66
C GLU A 158 1.53 -17.45 12.49
N GLY A 159 2.47 -17.13 11.60
CA GLY A 159 2.82 -15.75 11.25
C GLY A 159 3.97 -15.13 12.07
N LYS A 160 4.53 -15.84 13.05
CA LYS A 160 5.73 -15.40 13.76
C LYS A 160 6.93 -15.35 12.81
N GLY A 161 7.64 -14.23 12.81
CA GLY A 161 8.88 -14.07 12.03
C GLY A 161 8.69 -13.96 10.52
N VAL A 162 7.48 -13.67 10.02
CA VAL A 162 7.19 -13.48 8.58
C VAL A 162 8.20 -12.53 7.94
N VAL A 163 8.42 -11.36 8.53
CA VAL A 163 9.36 -10.37 8.00
C VAL A 163 10.81 -10.83 8.15
N THR A 164 11.15 -11.50 9.25
CA THR A 164 12.50 -12.03 9.46
C THR A 164 12.86 -13.05 8.38
N ASP A 165 11.97 -14.01 8.08
CA ASP A 165 12.22 -15.03 7.07
C ASP A 165 12.18 -14.47 5.65
N LEU A 166 11.33 -13.47 5.41
CA LEU A 166 11.37 -12.69 4.17
C LEU A 166 12.74 -12.02 3.98
N LEU A 167 13.24 -11.33 5.00
CA LEU A 167 14.51 -10.60 4.95
C LEU A 167 15.71 -11.54 4.78
N LYS A 168 15.75 -12.69 5.45
CA LYS A 168 16.79 -13.72 5.23
C LYS A 168 16.92 -14.09 3.76
N LYS A 169 15.79 -14.22 3.04
CA LYS A 169 15.78 -14.53 1.61
C LYS A 169 16.14 -13.31 0.75
N ARG A 170 15.63 -12.11 1.09
CA ARG A 170 15.78 -10.93 0.24
C ARG A 170 17.12 -10.21 0.38
N CYS A 171 17.79 -10.32 1.53
CA CYS A 171 19.14 -9.79 1.71
C CYS A 171 20.20 -10.52 0.87
N VAL A 172 19.91 -11.74 0.43
CA VAL A 172 20.77 -12.56 -0.46
C VAL A 172 20.15 -12.76 -1.85
N ASP A 173 19.16 -11.94 -2.23
CA ASP A 173 18.51 -12.04 -3.55
C ASP A 173 19.52 -11.87 -4.68
N GLU A 174 19.31 -12.55 -5.81
CA GLU A 174 20.16 -12.48 -6.99
C GLU A 174 20.35 -11.03 -7.48
N LYS A 175 19.30 -10.21 -7.40
CA LYS A 175 19.33 -8.83 -7.91
C LYS A 175 19.77 -7.85 -6.84
N ALA A 176 20.82 -7.06 -7.15
CA ALA A 176 21.38 -6.07 -6.24
C ALA A 176 20.36 -5.03 -5.74
N ALA A 177 19.43 -4.61 -6.61
CA ALA A 177 18.36 -3.68 -6.24
C ALA A 177 17.44 -4.25 -5.14
N VAL A 178 17.15 -5.55 -5.16
CA VAL A 178 16.33 -6.22 -4.15
C VAL A 178 17.09 -6.28 -2.83
N ARG A 179 18.38 -6.67 -2.86
CA ARG A 179 19.23 -6.69 -1.65
C ARG A 179 19.30 -5.32 -0.99
N ARG A 180 19.53 -4.26 -1.79
CA ARG A 180 19.55 -2.87 -1.30
C ARG A 180 18.22 -2.47 -0.65
N ALA A 181 17.09 -2.81 -1.28
CA ALA A 181 15.77 -2.52 -0.74
C ALA A 181 15.48 -3.30 0.55
N ALA A 182 15.95 -4.55 0.66
CA ALA A 182 15.83 -5.35 1.88
C ALA A 182 16.61 -4.71 3.05
N LEU A 183 17.84 -4.24 2.80
CA LEU A 183 18.63 -3.53 3.80
C LEU A 183 17.96 -2.21 4.21
N LEU A 184 17.35 -1.47 3.28
CA LEU A 184 16.56 -0.29 3.61
C LEU A 184 15.36 -0.63 4.51
N LEU A 185 14.68 -1.74 4.26
CA LEU A 185 13.61 -2.19 5.14
C LEU A 185 14.14 -2.52 6.54
N VAL A 186 15.30 -3.20 6.65
CA VAL A 186 15.94 -3.48 7.95
C VAL A 186 16.17 -2.20 8.75
N THR A 187 16.70 -1.15 8.14
CA THR A 187 16.95 0.12 8.84
C THR A 187 15.68 0.85 9.28
N LYS A 188 14.54 0.60 8.62
CA LYS A 188 13.25 1.14 9.06
C LYS A 188 12.61 0.30 10.15
N LEU A 189 12.80 -1.02 10.14
CA LEU A 189 12.27 -1.90 11.18
C LEU A 189 12.91 -1.68 12.56
N THR A 190 14.10 -1.08 12.63
CA THR A 190 14.69 -0.71 13.92
C THR A 190 13.87 0.33 14.67
N SER A 191 12.99 1.10 14.01
CA SER A 191 12.05 2.00 14.71
C SER A 191 10.93 1.25 15.45
N LEU A 192 10.81 -0.07 15.22
CA LEU A 192 9.90 -0.95 15.93
C LEU A 192 10.60 -1.70 17.09
N MET A 193 11.92 -1.60 17.23
CA MET A 193 12.62 -2.19 18.38
C MET A 193 12.52 -1.24 19.56
#